data_AF-A0A915E4C5-F1
#
_entry.id   AF-A0A915E4C5-F1
#
_cell.length_a   1.000
_cell.length_b   1.000
_cell.length_c   1.000
_cell.angle_alpha   90.00
_cell.angle_beta   90.00
_cell.angle_gamma   90.00
#
_symmetry.space_group_name_H-M   'P 1'
#
loop_
_entity.id
_entity.type
_entity.pdbx_description
1 polymer ?
#
loop_
_entity_poly.entity_id
_entity_poly.type
_entity_poly.pdbx_seq_one_letter_code
_entity_poly.pdbx_strand_id
1 'polypeptide(L)'
;MYQLHYRQSAYRQLRFLHSRILLLGNENDFKLENFTLAKEDLELKIPYLLKALELSKGDLKLFASPWSAPGWMKTNGHMKGGGHLKGEFNGPYYRTYAKYFVSSVQQRDFAYHLLSPALKASQVGEQIKIMAHDDRRSRVLSAAKDIYNDSAKAAAIDGLGVHWYTQSGFEPLTQAHLLTCTGYGYGPNEPLLGHWDRGQQYGFDILNNLKNWVIGWTDWNMALDLQDEFYKQPMFYFLGHFSKFVPRGSVRIHSQVDPAPSPSVEHVAFNTPNGNRVLVMINMHENQTFNVSIEDTKMTGKTAKISLQPKSINTVVWARGFSD
;
A
#
# COMPACT_ATOMS: atom_id res chain seq x y z
N MET A 1 13.74 -25.40 14.13
CA MET A 1 14.85 -24.47 13.86
C MET A 1 14.74 -24.06 12.39
N TYR A 2 14.05 -22.95 12.09
CA TYR A 2 13.79 -22.52 10.71
C TYR A 2 14.77 -21.40 10.35
N GLN A 3 15.83 -21.74 9.63
CA GLN A 3 16.77 -20.78 9.07
C GLN A 3 16.24 -20.26 7.73
N LEU A 4 15.56 -19.12 7.77
CA LEU A 4 15.35 -18.29 6.58
C LEU A 4 16.68 -17.62 6.23
N HIS A 5 17.26 -18.00 5.09
CA HIS A 5 18.49 -17.41 4.58
C HIS A 5 18.26 -15.93 4.24
N TYR A 6 18.88 -15.05 5.01
CA TYR A 6 18.91 -13.60 4.79
C TYR A 6 19.71 -13.27 3.52
N ARG A 7 19.07 -12.66 2.52
CA ARG A 7 19.76 -11.73 1.60
C ARG A 7 19.48 -10.32 2.10
N GLN A 8 20.51 -9.55 2.40
CA GLN A 8 20.40 -8.10 2.59
C GLN A 8 19.86 -7.48 1.29
N SER A 9 18.58 -7.15 1.25
CA SER A 9 17.99 -6.32 0.20
C SER A 9 17.56 -4.99 0.80
N ALA A 10 18.16 -3.90 0.33
CA ALA A 10 17.72 -2.55 0.60
C ALA A 10 16.31 -2.33 0.01
N TYR A 11 15.29 -2.19 0.85
CA TYR A 11 13.90 -2.06 0.41
C TYR A 11 13.58 -0.60 0.03
N ARG A 12 13.04 -0.41 -1.18
CA ARG A 12 12.75 0.90 -1.78
C ARG A 12 11.28 1.27 -1.60
N GLN A 13 11.00 2.49 -1.15
CA GLN A 13 9.62 2.98 -1.04
C GLN A 13 8.94 3.18 -2.40
N LEU A 14 7.61 2.96 -2.46
CA LEU A 14 6.73 3.10 -3.63
C LEU A 14 5.53 4.00 -3.32
N ARG A 15 5.08 4.79 -4.31
CA ARG A 15 3.83 5.56 -4.28
C ARG A 15 2.85 4.97 -5.29
N PHE A 16 1.60 4.75 -4.89
CA PHE A 16 0.58 4.17 -5.74
C PHE A 16 -0.65 5.07 -5.86
N LEU A 17 -1.33 4.97 -6.99
CA LEU A 17 -2.70 5.44 -7.18
C LEU A 17 -3.57 4.23 -7.52
N HIS A 18 -4.57 3.99 -6.69
CA HIS A 18 -5.48 2.86 -6.86
C HIS A 18 -6.67 3.23 -7.74
N SER A 19 -6.96 2.44 -8.77
CA SER A 19 -8.16 2.62 -9.61
C SER A 19 -8.99 1.34 -9.71
N ARG A 20 -10.31 1.48 -9.58
CA ARG A 20 -11.28 0.38 -9.60
C ARG A 20 -11.82 0.16 -11.01
N ILE A 21 -11.51 -0.93 -11.67
CA ILE A 21 -12.03 -1.22 -13.02
C ILE A 21 -13.32 -2.04 -12.88
N LEU A 22 -14.39 -1.60 -13.55
CA LEU A 22 -15.62 -2.36 -13.69
C LEU A 22 -15.51 -3.26 -14.92
N LEU A 23 -15.64 -4.56 -14.72
CA LEU A 23 -15.59 -5.53 -15.81
C LEU A 23 -17.03 -5.76 -16.26
N LEU A 24 -17.40 -5.13 -17.37
CA LEU A 24 -18.66 -5.38 -18.04
C LEU A 24 -18.47 -6.49 -19.09
N GLY A 25 -19.44 -7.38 -19.17
CA GLY A 25 -19.44 -8.47 -20.15
C GLY A 25 -20.83 -9.09 -20.26
N ASN A 26 -21.18 -9.49 -21.48
CA ASN A 26 -22.43 -10.20 -21.76
C ASN A 26 -22.39 -11.62 -21.17
N GLU A 27 -23.56 -12.24 -20.98
CA GLU A 27 -23.63 -13.61 -20.51
C GLU A 27 -22.82 -14.55 -21.42
N ASN A 28 -22.02 -15.43 -20.80
CA ASN A 28 -21.21 -16.45 -21.48
C ASN A 28 -20.19 -15.90 -22.50
N ASP A 29 -19.79 -14.63 -22.39
CA ASP A 29 -18.73 -14.06 -23.21
C ASP A 29 -17.33 -14.53 -22.76
N PHE A 30 -17.03 -15.81 -23.00
CA PHE A 30 -15.74 -16.42 -22.66
C PHE A 30 -14.59 -15.93 -23.55
N LYS A 31 -14.91 -15.29 -24.67
CA LYS A 31 -13.93 -14.78 -25.64
C LYS A 31 -13.56 -13.32 -25.38
N LEU A 32 -14.35 -12.60 -24.58
CA LEU A 32 -14.23 -11.16 -24.30
C LEU A 32 -14.49 -10.30 -25.53
N GLU A 33 -15.34 -10.75 -26.44
CA GLU A 33 -15.65 -10.03 -27.68
C GLU A 33 -16.39 -8.71 -27.40
N ASN A 34 -17.09 -8.61 -26.26
CA ASN A 34 -17.83 -7.42 -25.84
C ASN A 34 -17.16 -6.69 -24.67
N PHE A 35 -15.89 -6.97 -24.39
CA PHE A 35 -15.19 -6.24 -23.35
C PHE A 35 -15.04 -4.77 -23.73
N THR A 36 -15.57 -3.91 -22.87
CA THR A 36 -15.39 -2.46 -22.98
C THR A 36 -15.16 -1.86 -21.62
N LEU A 37 -14.47 -0.72 -21.61
CA LEU A 37 -14.41 0.15 -20.44
C LEU A 37 -15.79 0.73 -20.16
N ALA A 38 -16.11 0.93 -18.88
CA ALA A 38 -17.34 1.59 -18.49
C ALA A 38 -17.28 3.08 -18.83
N LYS A 39 -18.44 3.72 -18.93
CA LYS A 39 -18.54 5.16 -19.22
C LYS A 39 -17.75 5.98 -18.19
N GLU A 40 -17.82 5.58 -16.92
CA GLU A 40 -17.12 6.20 -15.79
C GLU A 40 -15.59 6.07 -15.88
N ASP A 41 -15.09 4.99 -16.50
CA ASP A 41 -13.66 4.85 -16.77
C ASP A 41 -13.19 5.91 -17.76
N LEU A 42 -13.93 6.08 -18.86
CA LEU A 42 -13.59 6.97 -19.97
C LEU A 42 -13.82 8.45 -19.65
N GLU A 43 -14.92 8.78 -18.97
CA GLU A 43 -15.33 10.16 -18.73
C GLU A 43 -14.78 10.74 -17.42
N LEU A 44 -14.51 9.90 -16.43
CA LEU A 44 -14.06 10.36 -15.11
C LEU A 44 -12.64 9.87 -14.82
N LYS A 45 -12.45 8.55 -14.66
CA LYS A 45 -11.22 8.02 -14.09
C LYS A 45 -10.00 8.29 -14.96
N ILE A 46 -10.02 7.94 -16.25
CA ILE A 46 -8.88 8.10 -17.16
C ILE A 46 -8.47 9.58 -17.31
N PRO A 47 -9.39 10.53 -17.54
CA PRO A 47 -9.02 11.95 -17.58
C PRO A 47 -8.31 12.44 -16.31
N TYR A 48 -8.82 12.10 -15.12
CA TYR A 48 -8.16 12.47 -13.86
C TYR A 48 -6.80 11.77 -13.66
N LEU A 49 -6.66 10.51 -14.09
CA LEU A 49 -5.40 9.78 -14.06
C LEU A 49 -4.34 10.44 -14.97
N LEU A 50 -4.72 10.81 -16.19
CA LEU A 50 -3.83 11.51 -17.12
C LEU A 50 -3.41 12.86 -16.55
N LYS A 51 -4.33 13.60 -15.93
CA LYS A 51 -4.00 14.87 -15.27
C LYS A 51 -3.03 14.68 -14.10
N ALA A 52 -3.25 13.66 -13.28
CA ALA A 52 -2.34 13.32 -12.19
C ALA A 52 -0.95 12.90 -12.71
N LEU A 53 -0.88 12.16 -13.82
CA LEU A 53 0.37 11.76 -14.45
C LEU A 53 1.15 12.97 -14.99
N GLU A 54 0.46 13.92 -15.63
CA GLU A 54 1.04 15.18 -16.08
C GLU A 54 1.61 15.98 -14.90
N LEU A 55 0.81 16.20 -13.85
CA LEU A 55 1.20 16.97 -12.66
C LEU A 55 2.35 16.31 -11.88
N SER A 56 2.45 14.99 -11.91
CA SER A 56 3.55 14.23 -11.30
C SER A 56 4.77 14.08 -12.22
N LYS A 57 4.76 14.66 -13.42
CA LYS A 57 5.83 14.53 -14.43
C LYS A 57 6.16 13.07 -14.75
N GLY A 58 5.15 12.21 -14.81
CA GLY A 58 5.31 10.78 -15.04
C GLY A 58 5.75 9.98 -13.80
N ASP A 59 5.98 10.62 -12.64
CA ASP A 59 6.38 9.94 -11.41
C ASP A 59 5.18 9.38 -10.62
N LEU A 60 4.40 8.53 -11.28
CA LEU A 60 3.22 7.88 -10.72
C LEU A 60 3.23 6.38 -11.02
N LYS A 61 2.92 5.53 -10.03
CA LYS A 61 2.63 4.12 -10.26
C LYS A 61 1.14 3.89 -10.08
N LEU A 62 0.56 3.13 -11.01
CA LEU A 62 -0.84 2.73 -10.94
C LEU A 62 -0.94 1.36 -10.29
N PHE A 63 -1.97 1.18 -9.48
CA PHE A 63 -2.33 -0.08 -8.87
C PHE A 63 -3.80 -0.38 -9.19
N ALA A 64 -4.09 -1.55 -9.74
CA ALA A 64 -5.43 -1.96 -10.11
C ALA A 64 -5.80 -3.22 -9.33
N SER A 65 -7.01 -3.23 -8.77
CA SER A 65 -7.59 -4.39 -8.11
C SER A 65 -9.09 -4.44 -8.41
N PRO A 66 -9.63 -5.57 -8.92
CA PRO A 66 -11.04 -5.72 -9.22
C PRO A 66 -11.82 -6.15 -7.98
N TRP A 67 -13.00 -5.55 -7.76
CA TRP A 67 -13.83 -5.91 -6.61
C TRP A 67 -14.59 -7.21 -6.82
N SER A 68 -14.97 -7.51 -8.06
CA SER A 68 -15.83 -8.65 -8.36
C SER A 68 -15.74 -9.03 -9.83
N ALA A 69 -15.89 -10.31 -10.10
CA ALA A 69 -16.14 -10.81 -11.45
C ALA A 69 -17.55 -10.40 -11.94
N PRO A 70 -17.78 -10.35 -13.26
CA PRO A 70 -19.12 -10.22 -13.82
C PRO A 70 -20.09 -11.25 -13.21
N GLY A 71 -21.35 -10.84 -13.00
CA GLY A 71 -22.35 -11.68 -12.32
C GLY A 71 -22.55 -13.05 -12.95
N TRP A 72 -22.53 -13.13 -14.29
CA TRP A 72 -22.71 -14.37 -15.04
C TRP A 72 -21.60 -15.42 -14.75
N MET A 73 -20.42 -14.98 -14.29
CA MET A 73 -19.31 -15.85 -13.91
C MET A 73 -19.40 -16.36 -12.47
N LYS A 74 -20.30 -15.81 -11.65
CA LYS A 74 -20.37 -16.08 -10.20
C LYS A 74 -21.51 -17.00 -9.83
N THR A 75 -21.32 -17.84 -8.82
CA THR A 75 -22.31 -18.83 -8.34
C THR A 75 -23.62 -18.18 -7.90
N ASN A 76 -23.58 -16.94 -7.44
CA ASN A 76 -24.77 -16.19 -7.03
C ASN A 76 -25.38 -15.33 -8.15
N GLY A 77 -24.84 -15.36 -9.37
CA GLY A 77 -25.34 -14.58 -10.51
C GLY A 77 -25.13 -13.06 -10.42
N HIS A 78 -24.54 -12.55 -9.33
CA HIS A 78 -24.49 -11.11 -9.04
C HIS A 78 -23.08 -10.64 -8.68
N MET A 79 -22.71 -9.43 -9.11
CA MET A 79 -21.43 -8.82 -8.73
C MET A 79 -21.35 -8.54 -7.22
N LYS A 80 -22.49 -8.30 -6.55
CA LYS A 80 -22.58 -8.05 -5.10
C LYS A 80 -23.14 -9.28 -4.35
N GLY A 81 -23.00 -9.30 -3.03
CA GLY A 81 -23.66 -10.30 -2.17
C GLY A 81 -22.94 -11.64 -2.04
N GLY A 82 -21.60 -11.66 -2.03
CA GLY A 82 -20.80 -12.90 -1.93
C GLY A 82 -20.75 -13.69 -3.25
N GLY A 83 -20.34 -14.96 -3.21
CA GLY A 83 -20.25 -15.84 -4.39
C GLY A 83 -18.84 -15.96 -4.99
N HIS A 84 -18.53 -17.14 -5.51
CA HIS A 84 -17.24 -17.50 -6.12
C HIS A 84 -17.39 -17.74 -7.62
N LEU A 85 -16.28 -17.88 -8.35
CA LEU A 85 -16.33 -18.24 -9.77
C LEU A 85 -16.99 -19.62 -9.95
N LYS A 86 -17.84 -19.74 -10.96
CA LYS A 86 -18.48 -21.01 -11.35
C LYS A 86 -17.45 -22.02 -11.88
N GLY A 87 -17.77 -23.30 -11.74
CA GLY A 87 -17.03 -24.41 -12.33
C GLY A 87 -15.70 -24.71 -11.66
N GLU A 88 -14.91 -25.56 -12.32
CA GLU A 88 -13.65 -26.07 -11.81
C GLU A 88 -12.48 -25.11 -12.02
N PHE A 89 -11.48 -25.26 -11.16
CA PHE A 89 -10.18 -24.62 -11.33
C PHE A 89 -9.58 -24.98 -12.71
N ASN A 90 -9.03 -24.00 -13.45
CA ASN A 90 -8.64 -24.08 -14.87
C ASN A 90 -9.79 -24.26 -15.90
N GLY A 91 -11.05 -24.24 -15.47
CA GLY A 91 -12.21 -24.21 -16.36
C GLY A 91 -12.38 -22.89 -17.11
N PRO A 92 -13.37 -22.81 -18.01
CA PRO A 92 -13.57 -21.65 -18.88
C PRO A 92 -13.82 -20.34 -18.10
N TYR A 93 -14.52 -20.39 -16.96
CA TYR A 93 -14.73 -19.21 -16.11
C TYR A 93 -13.42 -18.67 -15.51
N TYR A 94 -12.56 -19.52 -14.96
CA TYR A 94 -11.28 -19.09 -14.39
C TYR A 94 -10.33 -18.57 -15.48
N ARG A 95 -10.24 -19.27 -16.62
CA ARG A 95 -9.40 -18.83 -17.75
C ARG A 95 -9.87 -17.50 -18.34
N THR A 96 -11.18 -17.30 -18.42
CA THR A 96 -11.77 -16.06 -18.92
C THR A 96 -11.55 -14.92 -17.93
N TYR A 97 -11.76 -15.17 -16.63
CA TYR A 97 -11.51 -14.15 -15.62
C TYR A 97 -10.02 -13.79 -15.53
N ALA A 98 -9.10 -14.70 -15.90
CA ALA A 98 -7.67 -14.40 -15.97
C ALA A 98 -7.29 -13.38 -17.03
N LYS A 99 -8.10 -13.30 -18.09
CA LYS A 99 -8.00 -12.22 -19.06
C LYS A 99 -8.56 -10.89 -18.52
N TYR A 100 -9.32 -10.91 -17.41
CA TYR A 100 -9.97 -9.76 -16.77
C TYR A 100 -9.29 -9.21 -15.48
N PHE A 101 -8.39 -9.96 -14.82
CA PHE A 101 -7.70 -9.67 -13.52
C PHE A 101 -8.54 -9.92 -12.23
N VAL A 102 -7.92 -10.16 -11.05
CA VAL A 102 -8.38 -11.17 -10.02
C VAL A 102 -8.40 -10.78 -8.53
N SER A 103 -9.24 -11.47 -7.73
CA SER A 103 -9.27 -11.53 -6.23
C SER A 103 -9.48 -12.96 -5.60
N SER A 104 -9.49 -13.09 -4.23
CA SER A 104 -8.86 -14.06 -3.26
C SER A 104 -9.17 -15.60 -3.19
N VAL A 105 -8.26 -16.36 -2.52
CA VAL A 105 -8.02 -17.84 -2.36
C VAL A 105 -7.88 -18.64 -3.66
N GLN A 106 -8.87 -18.58 -4.53
CA GLN A 106 -8.74 -18.98 -5.93
C GLN A 106 -7.68 -18.12 -6.65
N GLN A 107 -7.44 -16.91 -6.13
CA GLN A 107 -6.41 -15.96 -6.55
C GLN A 107 -4.98 -16.51 -6.54
N ARG A 108 -4.61 -17.41 -5.62
CA ARG A 108 -3.25 -17.99 -5.59
C ARG A 108 -3.04 -18.84 -6.83
N ASP A 109 -3.88 -19.86 -6.97
CA ASP A 109 -3.73 -20.84 -8.03
C ASP A 109 -4.05 -20.20 -9.38
N PHE A 110 -4.98 -19.25 -9.42
CA PHE A 110 -5.25 -18.45 -10.60
C PHE A 110 -4.08 -17.53 -10.96
N ALA A 111 -3.53 -16.77 -10.01
CA ALA A 111 -2.45 -15.82 -10.31
C ALA A 111 -1.22 -16.58 -10.82
N TYR A 112 -0.94 -17.73 -10.22
CA TYR A 112 0.13 -18.63 -10.62
C TYR A 112 -0.13 -19.33 -11.96
N HIS A 113 -1.24 -20.06 -12.11
CA HIS A 113 -1.49 -20.91 -13.28
C HIS A 113 -2.04 -20.17 -14.50
N LEU A 114 -2.69 -19.01 -14.31
CA LEU A 114 -3.42 -18.33 -15.38
C LEU A 114 -2.96 -16.88 -15.59
N LEU A 115 -2.94 -16.05 -14.54
CA LEU A 115 -2.65 -14.62 -14.69
C LEU A 115 -1.20 -14.33 -15.06
N SER A 116 -0.25 -14.87 -14.31
CA SER A 116 1.18 -14.61 -14.52
C SER A 116 1.62 -15.08 -15.92
N PRO A 117 1.24 -16.29 -16.40
CA PRO A 117 1.50 -16.68 -17.78
C PRO A 117 0.82 -15.77 -18.82
N ALA A 118 -0.44 -15.39 -18.61
CA ALA A 118 -1.16 -14.52 -19.55
C ALA A 118 -0.54 -13.12 -19.65
N LEU A 119 -0.15 -12.55 -18.51
CA LEU A 119 0.58 -11.27 -18.47
C LEU A 119 1.92 -11.37 -19.17
N LYS A 120 2.74 -12.38 -18.84
CA LYS A 120 4.07 -12.59 -19.44
C LYS A 120 4.01 -12.78 -20.96
N ALA A 121 2.91 -13.35 -21.48
CA ALA A 121 2.69 -13.47 -22.92
C ALA A 121 2.27 -12.14 -23.60
N SER A 122 1.92 -11.10 -22.83
CA SER A 122 1.57 -9.78 -23.36
C SER A 122 2.79 -8.87 -23.54
N GLN A 123 2.71 -7.90 -24.46
CA GLN A 123 3.79 -6.96 -24.75
C GLN A 123 4.18 -6.06 -23.56
N VAL A 124 3.34 -5.97 -22.52
CA VAL A 124 3.56 -5.15 -21.32
C VAL A 124 3.82 -5.98 -20.06
N GLY A 125 3.83 -7.31 -20.18
CA GLY A 125 3.86 -8.24 -19.05
C GLY A 125 5.02 -8.04 -18.08
N GLU A 126 6.21 -7.81 -18.61
CA GLU A 126 7.44 -7.64 -17.81
C GLU A 126 7.41 -6.37 -16.94
N GLN A 127 6.56 -5.39 -17.28
CA GLN A 127 6.41 -4.13 -16.56
C GLN A 127 5.35 -4.20 -15.45
N ILE A 128 4.53 -5.26 -15.43
CA ILE A 128 3.43 -5.42 -14.49
C ILE A 128 3.88 -6.29 -13.31
N LYS A 129 3.56 -5.82 -12.11
CA LYS A 129 3.82 -6.54 -10.86
C LYS A 129 2.53 -7.14 -10.33
N ILE A 130 2.59 -8.38 -9.88
CA ILE A 130 1.43 -9.11 -9.35
C ILE A 130 1.54 -9.15 -7.84
N MET A 131 0.57 -8.52 -7.18
CA MET A 131 0.42 -8.55 -5.73
C MET A 131 -0.71 -9.51 -5.36
N ALA A 132 -0.48 -10.39 -4.38
CA ALA A 132 -1.50 -11.30 -3.86
C ALA A 132 -2.08 -10.81 -2.51
N HIS A 133 -2.99 -11.57 -1.91
CA HIS A 133 -3.68 -11.29 -0.65
C HIS A 133 -4.72 -10.16 -0.76
N ASP A 134 -4.27 -8.91 -0.94
CA ASP A 134 -5.10 -7.68 -1.05
C ASP A 134 -6.31 -7.66 -0.09
N ASP A 135 -6.10 -8.04 1.16
CA ASP A 135 -7.14 -8.22 2.18
C ASP A 135 -6.56 -7.92 3.59
N ARG A 136 -7.39 -8.04 4.62
CA ARG A 136 -7.08 -7.72 6.02
C ARG A 136 -5.72 -8.27 6.46
N ARG A 137 -4.94 -7.42 7.13
CA ARG A 137 -3.62 -7.77 7.68
C ARG A 137 -3.63 -9.03 8.56
N SER A 138 -4.69 -9.29 9.32
CA SER A 138 -4.75 -10.46 10.22
C SER A 138 -4.58 -11.81 9.50
N ARG A 139 -4.80 -11.85 8.18
CA ARG A 139 -4.65 -13.05 7.35
C ARG A 139 -3.38 -13.08 6.50
N VAL A 140 -2.53 -12.04 6.58
CA VAL A 140 -1.35 -11.95 5.71
C VAL A 140 -0.36 -13.08 5.97
N LEU A 141 -0.20 -13.51 7.22
CA LEU A 141 0.76 -14.56 7.57
C LEU A 141 0.34 -15.92 7.01
N SER A 142 -0.95 -16.26 7.07
CA SER A 142 -1.47 -17.47 6.43
C SER A 142 -1.31 -17.39 4.91
N ALA A 143 -1.65 -16.26 4.30
CA ALA A 143 -1.49 -16.07 2.86
C ALA A 143 -0.02 -16.18 2.42
N ALA A 144 0.90 -15.58 3.18
CA ALA A 144 2.33 -15.66 2.93
C ALA A 144 2.85 -17.11 2.99
N LYS A 145 2.44 -17.88 4.00
CA LYS A 145 2.81 -19.31 4.12
C LYS A 145 2.28 -20.12 2.92
N ASP A 146 1.04 -19.90 2.52
CA ASP A 146 0.42 -20.63 1.41
C ASP A 146 1.07 -20.33 0.04
N ILE A 147 1.62 -19.13 -0.13
CA ILE A 147 2.24 -18.68 -1.38
C ILE A 147 3.74 -19.00 -1.39
N TYR A 148 4.48 -18.61 -0.36
CA TYR A 148 5.94 -18.62 -0.39
C TYR A 148 6.58 -19.94 0.06
N ASN A 149 5.80 -20.87 0.63
CA ASN A 149 6.29 -22.25 0.86
C ASN A 149 6.37 -23.09 -0.43
N ASP A 150 5.86 -22.57 -1.55
CA ASP A 150 5.88 -23.21 -2.86
C ASP A 150 6.72 -22.36 -3.82
N SER A 151 7.90 -22.87 -4.20
CA SER A 151 8.87 -22.11 -5.00
C SER A 151 8.33 -21.64 -6.35
N ALA A 152 7.43 -22.41 -6.97
CA ALA A 152 6.86 -22.06 -8.26
C ALA A 152 5.85 -20.92 -8.10
N LYS A 153 5.04 -20.96 -7.04
CA LYS A 153 4.10 -19.89 -6.70
C LYS A 153 4.82 -18.61 -6.27
N ALA A 154 5.88 -18.74 -5.48
CA ALA A 154 6.73 -17.62 -5.07
C ALA A 154 7.31 -16.88 -6.29
N ALA A 155 7.68 -17.60 -7.36
CA ALA A 155 8.21 -17.00 -8.59
C ALA A 155 7.17 -16.26 -9.45
N ALA A 156 5.87 -16.40 -9.16
CA ALA A 156 4.79 -15.75 -9.90
C ALA A 156 4.21 -14.51 -9.20
N ILE A 157 4.52 -14.31 -7.93
CA ILE A 157 3.99 -13.23 -7.09
C ILE A 157 5.13 -12.30 -6.67
N ASP A 158 4.98 -11.00 -6.93
CA ASP A 158 6.00 -9.98 -6.63
C ASP A 158 5.88 -9.41 -5.21
N GLY A 159 4.73 -9.59 -4.55
CA GLY A 159 4.49 -9.13 -3.18
C GLY A 159 3.06 -9.39 -2.69
N LEU A 160 2.73 -8.91 -1.49
CA LEU A 160 1.38 -9.02 -0.94
C LEU A 160 0.76 -7.63 -0.67
N GLY A 161 -0.49 -7.45 -1.05
CA GLY A 161 -1.31 -6.31 -0.63
C GLY A 161 -1.96 -6.59 0.74
N VAL A 162 -1.97 -5.61 1.65
CA VAL A 162 -2.61 -5.74 2.97
C VAL A 162 -3.54 -4.56 3.23
N HIS A 163 -4.72 -4.85 3.78
CA HIS A 163 -5.71 -3.83 4.11
C HIS A 163 -5.76 -3.57 5.61
N TRP A 164 -5.93 -2.30 5.95
CA TRP A 164 -6.05 -1.78 7.31
C TRP A 164 -7.51 -1.44 7.60
N TYR A 165 -8.29 -2.45 8.04
CA TYR A 165 -9.72 -2.29 8.41
C TYR A 165 -10.04 -2.71 9.85
N THR A 166 -9.13 -3.42 10.51
CA THR A 166 -9.37 -4.05 11.82
C THR A 166 -8.21 -3.75 12.76
N GLN A 167 -8.51 -3.47 14.03
CA GLN A 167 -7.52 -3.32 15.11
C GLN A 167 -6.76 -4.63 15.35
N SER A 168 -5.80 -4.90 14.47
CA SER A 168 -4.84 -6.01 14.60
C SER A 168 -3.49 -5.44 15.05
N GLY A 169 -2.62 -6.25 15.64
CA GLY A 169 -1.24 -5.84 15.89
C GLY A 169 -0.42 -5.79 14.60
N PHE A 170 0.80 -5.23 14.66
CA PHE A 170 1.73 -5.22 13.53
C PHE A 170 2.51 -6.55 13.36
N GLU A 171 2.40 -7.47 14.32
CA GLU A 171 3.07 -8.78 14.31
C GLU A 171 2.90 -9.62 13.04
N PRO A 172 1.75 -9.63 12.34
CA PRO A 172 1.67 -10.37 11.08
C PRO A 172 2.58 -9.79 9.98
N LEU A 173 2.92 -8.49 10.06
CA LEU A 173 3.79 -7.80 9.12
C LEU A 173 5.27 -8.00 9.46
N THR A 174 5.65 -8.08 10.75
CA THR A 174 7.05 -8.38 11.12
C THR A 174 7.53 -9.70 10.51
N GLN A 175 6.60 -10.64 10.33
CA GLN A 175 6.85 -11.97 9.81
C GLN A 175 6.69 -12.09 8.27
N ALA A 176 6.01 -11.13 7.62
CA ALA A 176 5.75 -11.14 6.18
C ALA A 176 6.44 -9.95 5.49
N HIS A 177 7.29 -10.22 4.50
CA HIS A 177 8.03 -9.18 3.78
C HIS A 177 7.35 -8.84 2.43
N LEU A 178 7.68 -7.69 1.83
CA LEU A 178 7.19 -7.19 0.53
C LEU A 178 5.69 -6.86 0.49
N LEU A 179 5.29 -5.94 1.38
CA LEU A 179 3.89 -5.59 1.58
C LEU A 179 3.57 -4.20 1.03
N THR A 180 2.44 -4.05 0.36
CA THR A 180 1.82 -2.75 0.06
C THR A 180 0.52 -2.62 0.85
N CYS A 181 0.30 -1.48 1.48
CA CYS A 181 -0.87 -1.30 2.33
C CYS A 181 -1.91 -0.37 1.69
N THR A 182 -3.20 -0.71 1.82
CA THR A 182 -4.32 0.22 1.71
C THR A 182 -4.97 0.38 3.07
N GLY A 183 -5.37 1.59 3.48
CA GLY A 183 -5.95 1.81 4.80
C GLY A 183 -7.28 2.53 4.81
N TYR A 184 -8.19 2.07 5.69
CA TYR A 184 -9.39 2.78 6.10
C TYR A 184 -9.65 2.51 7.60
N GLY A 185 -9.48 3.53 8.43
CA GLY A 185 -9.70 3.45 9.87
C GLY A 185 -11.20 3.44 10.23
N TYR A 186 -11.54 2.63 11.24
CA TYR A 186 -12.86 2.58 11.87
C TYR A 186 -13.29 3.97 12.36
N GLY A 187 -14.51 4.39 12.04
CA GLY A 187 -15.08 5.68 12.44
C GLY A 187 -16.53 5.81 11.98
N PRO A 188 -17.26 6.86 12.41
CA PRO A 188 -18.61 7.12 11.93
C PRO A 188 -18.65 7.12 10.40
N ASN A 189 -19.78 6.72 9.81
CA ASN A 189 -20.02 6.63 8.36
C ASN A 189 -19.94 7.99 7.64
N GLU A 190 -19.58 9.07 8.35
CA GLU A 190 -19.55 10.44 7.87
C GLU A 190 -18.14 11.06 8.03
N PRO A 191 -17.76 11.99 7.13
CA PRO A 191 -16.54 12.76 7.27
C PRO A 191 -16.55 13.61 8.56
N LEU A 192 -15.59 13.37 9.46
CA LEU A 192 -15.34 14.24 10.62
C LEU A 192 -14.32 15.31 10.23
N LEU A 193 -14.80 16.51 9.92
CA LEU A 193 -13.96 17.64 9.52
C LEU A 193 -12.99 18.03 10.65
N GLY A 194 -11.70 18.17 10.30
CA GLY A 194 -10.68 18.67 11.24
C GLY A 194 -10.26 17.69 12.34
N HIS A 195 -10.70 16.42 12.29
CA HIS A 195 -10.46 15.45 13.36
C HIS A 195 -8.98 15.06 13.50
N TRP A 196 -8.28 15.67 14.46
CA TRP A 196 -6.84 15.51 14.63
C TRP A 196 -6.41 14.07 14.89
N ASP A 197 -7.13 13.36 15.77
CA ASP A 197 -6.77 11.99 16.16
C ASP A 197 -6.84 11.02 14.98
N ARG A 198 -7.66 11.32 13.94
CA ARG A 198 -7.68 10.54 12.69
C ARG A 198 -6.36 10.73 11.93
N GLY A 199 -5.87 11.97 11.84
CA GLY A 199 -4.58 12.28 11.24
C GLY A 199 -3.41 11.62 11.99
N GLN A 200 -3.42 11.74 13.32
CA GLN A 200 -2.45 11.11 14.21
C GLN A 200 -2.38 9.59 14.01
N GLN A 201 -3.54 8.91 14.07
CA GLN A 201 -3.62 7.47 13.85
C GLN A 201 -3.09 7.10 12.45
N TYR A 202 -3.43 7.90 11.43
CA TYR A 202 -2.90 7.73 10.07
C TYR A 202 -1.36 7.76 10.04
N GLY A 203 -0.76 8.78 10.64
CA GLY A 203 0.70 8.91 10.68
C GLY A 203 1.36 7.78 11.45
N PHE A 204 0.77 7.40 12.59
CA PHE A 204 1.23 6.27 13.39
C PHE A 204 1.17 4.95 12.62
N ASP A 205 0.08 4.72 11.89
CA ASP A 205 -0.09 3.51 11.08
C ASP A 205 0.93 3.48 9.95
N ILE A 206 1.07 4.55 9.16
CA ILE A 206 2.07 4.61 8.09
C ILE A 206 3.47 4.30 8.64
N LEU A 207 3.85 4.98 9.73
CA LEU A 207 5.15 4.82 10.38
C LEU A 207 5.40 3.37 10.81
N ASN A 208 4.46 2.77 11.52
CA ASN A 208 4.62 1.41 11.99
C ASN A 208 4.54 0.38 10.86
N ASN A 209 3.74 0.61 9.81
CA ASN A 209 3.80 -0.24 8.60
C ASN A 209 5.22 -0.20 8.01
N LEU A 210 5.82 0.98 7.86
CA LEU A 210 7.18 1.13 7.31
C LEU A 210 8.26 0.51 8.21
N LYS A 211 8.12 0.58 9.54
CA LYS A 211 8.99 -0.15 10.50
C LYS A 211 8.89 -1.66 10.32
N ASN A 212 7.71 -2.15 9.93
CA ASN A 212 7.38 -3.56 9.75
C ASN A 212 7.37 -3.98 8.27
N TRP A 213 8.38 -3.55 7.52
CA TRP A 213 8.72 -4.02 6.17
C TRP A 213 7.74 -3.71 5.04
N VAL A 214 6.68 -2.94 5.31
CA VAL A 214 5.80 -2.41 4.26
C VAL A 214 6.58 -1.40 3.41
N ILE A 215 6.49 -1.52 2.09
CA ILE A 215 7.28 -0.72 1.13
C ILE A 215 6.48 0.40 0.48
N GLY A 216 5.17 0.48 0.73
CA GLY A 216 4.31 1.53 0.22
C GLY A 216 2.96 1.54 0.92
N TRP A 217 2.34 2.71 0.96
CA TRP A 217 1.07 2.94 1.64
C TRP A 217 0.16 3.78 0.74
N THR A 218 -1.09 3.37 0.59
CA THR A 218 -2.07 3.94 -0.35
C THR A 218 -3.36 4.27 0.40
N ASP A 219 -3.81 5.51 0.30
CA ASP A 219 -5.13 5.91 0.82
C ASP A 219 -6.25 5.27 -0.01
N TRP A 220 -7.45 5.23 0.54
CA TRP A 220 -8.65 4.72 -0.09
C TRP A 220 -9.26 5.69 -1.10
N ASN A 221 -10.03 6.68 -0.64
CA ASN A 221 -10.67 7.67 -1.50
C ASN A 221 -9.89 8.98 -1.41
N MET A 222 -9.42 9.52 -2.54
CA MET A 222 -8.68 10.80 -2.55
C MET A 222 -9.54 12.00 -2.13
N ALA A 223 -10.85 11.93 -2.40
CA ALA A 223 -11.83 12.93 -2.01
C ALA A 223 -13.19 12.25 -1.81
N LEU A 224 -14.01 12.82 -0.92
CA LEU A 224 -15.41 12.48 -0.70
C LEU A 224 -16.22 13.78 -0.74
N ASP A 225 -17.48 13.68 -1.15
CA ASP A 225 -18.35 14.82 -1.35
C ASP A 225 -18.88 15.39 -0.02
N LEU A 226 -18.98 16.72 0.02
CA LEU A 226 -19.70 17.45 1.05
C LEU A 226 -20.39 18.69 0.47
N GLN A 227 -19.78 19.37 -0.53
CA GLN A 227 -20.24 20.60 -1.22
C GLN A 227 -19.24 21.04 -2.35
N ASP A 228 -19.44 22.22 -2.96
CA ASP A 228 -18.58 22.85 -3.99
C ASP A 228 -17.22 23.39 -3.48
N GLU A 229 -16.89 23.16 -2.21
CA GLU A 229 -15.59 23.47 -1.60
C GLU A 229 -14.89 22.18 -1.14
N PHE A 230 -13.55 22.17 -1.13
CA PHE A 230 -12.78 21.03 -0.61
C PHE A 230 -12.03 21.38 0.67
N TYR A 231 -12.10 20.47 1.65
CA TYR A 231 -11.38 20.59 2.91
C TYR A 231 -10.22 19.58 2.98
N LYS A 232 -8.99 20.09 3.14
CA LYS A 232 -7.83 19.24 3.44
C LYS A 232 -7.85 18.83 4.90
N GLN A 233 -8.18 17.56 5.15
CA GLN A 233 -8.22 16.99 6.50
C GLN A 233 -6.82 16.87 7.13
N PRO A 234 -6.71 16.77 8.46
CA PRO A 234 -5.45 16.41 9.12
C PRO A 234 -4.74 15.23 8.47
N MET A 235 -5.47 14.17 8.07
CA MET A 235 -4.92 13.00 7.37
C MET A 235 -4.12 13.37 6.10
N PHE A 236 -4.53 14.40 5.34
CA PHE A 236 -3.80 14.88 4.17
C PHE A 236 -2.40 15.38 4.54
N TYR A 237 -2.29 16.14 5.63
CA TYR A 237 -1.02 16.68 6.09
C TYR A 237 -0.14 15.58 6.68
N PHE A 238 -0.69 14.68 7.49
CA PHE A 238 0.02 13.53 8.03
C PHE A 238 0.57 12.62 6.91
N LEU A 239 -0.22 12.34 5.87
CA LEU A 239 0.26 11.63 4.67
C LEU A 239 1.35 12.43 3.94
N GLY A 240 1.25 13.77 3.94
CA GLY A 240 2.24 14.70 3.40
C GLY A 240 3.63 14.57 4.05
N HIS A 241 3.69 14.35 5.37
CA HIS A 241 4.96 14.17 6.11
C HIS A 241 5.80 12.97 5.63
N PHE A 242 5.16 11.98 5.01
CA PHE A 242 5.83 10.84 4.37
C PHE A 242 5.96 11.07 2.87
N SER A 243 4.83 11.25 2.18
CA SER A 243 4.79 11.32 0.73
C SER A 243 5.72 12.42 0.21
N LYS A 244 5.65 13.66 0.73
CA LYS A 244 6.46 14.77 0.22
C LYS A 244 7.97 14.57 0.41
N PHE A 245 8.38 13.97 1.53
CA PHE A 245 9.78 13.95 1.95
C PHE A 245 10.49 12.62 1.69
N VAL A 246 9.75 11.53 1.52
CA VAL A 246 10.30 10.20 1.26
C VAL A 246 9.98 9.79 -0.18
N PRO A 247 10.80 10.19 -1.17
CA PRO A 247 10.58 9.87 -2.58
C PRO A 247 10.75 8.38 -2.87
N ARG A 248 10.21 7.93 -4.01
CA ARG A 248 10.39 6.55 -4.48
C ARG A 248 11.88 6.20 -4.54
N GLY A 249 12.23 4.99 -4.10
CA GLY A 249 13.63 4.57 -4.04
C GLY A 249 14.34 4.86 -2.72
N SER A 250 13.68 5.58 -1.79
CA SER A 250 14.21 5.77 -0.44
C SER A 250 14.32 4.43 0.29
N VAL A 251 15.38 4.27 1.06
CA VAL A 251 15.71 3.06 1.82
C VAL A 251 15.55 3.37 3.30
N ARG A 252 14.72 2.57 4.00
CA ARG A 252 14.60 2.67 5.46
C ARG A 252 15.94 2.31 6.10
N ILE A 253 16.41 3.14 7.02
CA ILE A 253 17.60 2.88 7.81
C ILE A 253 17.22 2.56 9.26
N HIS A 254 18.15 1.93 9.97
CA HIS A 254 17.98 1.70 11.40
C HIS A 254 18.07 3.03 12.15
N SER A 255 17.20 3.19 13.15
CA SER A 255 17.18 4.31 14.09
C SER A 255 16.68 3.79 15.43
N GLN A 256 17.23 4.34 16.52
CA GLN A 256 16.92 3.95 17.89
C GLN A 256 16.81 5.22 18.75
N VAL A 257 16.06 5.12 19.85
CA VAL A 257 15.93 6.21 20.84
C VAL A 257 16.46 5.68 22.16
N ASP A 258 17.28 6.48 22.83
CA ASP A 258 17.87 6.19 24.13
C ASP A 258 17.57 7.35 25.11
N PRO A 259 16.91 7.09 26.27
CA PRO A 259 16.28 5.83 26.64
C PRO A 259 15.10 5.49 25.70
N ALA A 260 14.66 4.23 25.70
CA ALA A 260 13.56 3.77 24.87
C ALA A 260 12.35 4.75 24.97
N PRO A 261 11.72 5.09 23.83
CA PRO A 261 10.74 6.17 23.80
C PRO A 261 9.49 5.77 24.60
N SER A 262 8.77 6.78 25.09
CA SER A 262 7.38 6.58 25.51
C SER A 262 6.60 5.89 24.38
N PRO A 263 5.65 4.98 24.66
CA PRO A 263 4.81 4.36 23.63
C PRO A 263 4.01 5.39 22.81
N SER A 264 3.92 6.64 23.28
CA SER A 264 3.31 7.75 22.57
C SER A 264 4.23 8.48 21.60
N VAL A 265 5.53 8.15 21.53
CA VAL A 265 6.48 8.77 20.58
C VAL A 265 7.04 7.71 19.66
N GLU A 266 6.87 7.92 18.35
CA GLU A 266 7.31 6.98 17.33
C GLU A 266 8.11 7.67 16.24
N HIS A 267 9.01 6.93 15.58
CA HIS A 267 9.87 7.49 14.55
C HIS A 267 10.26 6.47 13.46
N VAL A 268 10.63 6.96 12.29
CA VAL A 268 11.23 6.16 11.22
C VAL A 268 12.19 7.02 10.37
N ALA A 269 13.33 6.46 9.99
CA ALA A 269 14.38 7.14 9.24
C ALA A 269 14.62 6.51 7.86
N PHE A 270 15.03 7.34 6.89
CA PHE A 270 15.32 6.94 5.51
C PHE A 270 16.57 7.61 4.95
N ASN A 271 17.28 6.88 4.08
CA ASN A 271 18.16 7.46 3.08
C ASN A 271 17.36 7.67 1.79
N THR A 272 17.37 8.88 1.23
CA THR A 272 16.68 9.19 -0.02
C THR A 272 17.63 9.11 -1.21
N PRO A 273 17.16 8.82 -2.44
CA PRO A 273 18.04 8.73 -3.62
C PRO A 273 18.83 10.01 -3.93
N ASN A 274 18.29 11.18 -3.57
CA ASN A 274 18.91 12.48 -3.81
C ASN A 274 19.96 12.89 -2.74
N GLY A 275 20.54 11.94 -2.02
CA GLY A 275 21.63 12.23 -1.08
C GLY A 275 21.20 12.77 0.29
N ASN A 276 19.90 12.73 0.65
CA ASN A 276 19.44 13.21 1.95
C ASN A 276 19.12 12.06 2.92
N ARG A 277 19.04 12.41 4.20
CA ARG A 277 18.39 11.66 5.27
C ARG A 277 17.09 12.34 5.65
N VAL A 278 16.10 11.52 5.97
CA VAL A 278 14.78 11.97 6.41
C VAL A 278 14.41 11.22 7.67
N LEU A 279 14.03 11.95 8.71
CA LEU A 279 13.49 11.40 9.96
C LEU A 279 12.08 11.94 10.14
N VAL A 280 11.10 11.03 10.19
CA VAL A 280 9.72 11.37 10.54
C VAL A 280 9.47 10.92 11.97
N MET A 281 8.95 11.81 12.81
CA MET A 281 8.64 11.57 14.22
C MET A 281 7.21 12.01 14.52
N ILE A 282 6.49 11.23 15.32
CA ILE A 282 5.17 11.57 15.80
C ILE A 282 5.19 11.58 17.33
N ASN A 283 4.61 12.63 17.92
CA ASN A 283 4.29 12.69 19.34
C ASN A 283 2.78 12.63 19.49
N MET A 284 2.30 11.51 20.00
CA MET A 284 0.90 11.24 20.23
C MET A 284 0.41 11.58 21.63
N HIS A 285 1.31 12.04 22.51
CA HIS A 285 0.91 12.40 23.86
C HIS A 285 0.02 13.65 23.85
N GLU A 286 -1.00 13.65 24.72
CA GLU A 286 -1.98 14.73 24.84
C GLU A 286 -1.35 16.06 25.25
N ASN A 287 -0.54 16.05 26.33
CA ASN A 287 -0.04 17.27 26.97
C ASN A 287 1.48 17.36 27.13
N GLN A 288 2.24 16.34 26.75
CA GLN A 288 3.68 16.27 27.01
C GLN A 288 4.49 16.65 25.77
N THR A 289 5.40 17.60 25.95
CA THR A 289 6.46 17.89 24.98
C THR A 289 7.64 16.97 25.20
N PHE A 290 8.23 16.45 24.14
CA PHE A 290 9.48 15.69 24.20
C PHE A 290 10.60 16.46 23.50
N ASN A 291 11.69 16.75 24.21
CA ASN A 291 12.87 17.35 23.62
C ASN A 291 13.81 16.24 23.14
N VAL A 292 13.99 16.14 21.82
CA VAL A 292 14.76 15.09 21.17
C VAL A 292 16.08 15.66 20.65
N SER A 293 17.18 14.97 20.94
CA SER A 293 18.47 15.20 20.29
C SER A 293 18.66 14.14 19.20
N ILE A 294 18.83 14.58 17.97
CA ILE A 294 19.06 13.73 16.81
C ILE A 294 20.56 13.65 16.59
N GLU A 295 21.07 12.43 16.63
CA GLU A 295 22.47 12.12 16.35
C GLU A 295 22.55 11.20 15.14
N ASP A 296 23.44 11.57 14.23
CA ASP A 296 23.71 10.81 13.03
C ASP A 296 25.13 10.27 13.11
N THR A 297 25.27 8.95 13.18
CA THR A 297 26.56 8.28 13.42
C THR A 297 27.59 8.54 12.32
N LYS A 298 27.15 8.98 11.13
CA LYS A 298 28.05 9.38 10.03
C LYS A 298 28.40 10.88 10.04
N MET A 299 27.81 11.67 10.95
CA MET A 299 28.07 13.10 11.11
C MET A 299 28.59 13.39 12.53
N THR A 300 29.75 12.84 12.87
CA THR A 300 30.37 12.98 14.18
C THR A 300 30.44 14.44 14.65
N GLY A 301 30.02 14.69 15.89
CA GLY A 301 30.05 16.01 16.52
C GLY A 301 28.91 16.95 16.10
N LYS A 302 27.99 16.52 15.23
CA LYS A 302 26.81 17.30 14.86
C LYS A 302 25.55 16.70 15.49
N THR A 303 24.80 17.55 16.18
CA THR A 303 23.51 17.18 16.78
C THR A 303 22.46 18.21 16.40
N ALA A 304 21.22 17.75 16.22
CA ALA A 304 20.07 18.63 16.02
C ALA A 304 19.08 18.44 17.17
N LYS A 305 18.63 19.53 17.78
CA LYS A 305 17.66 19.49 18.88
C LYS A 305 16.30 19.94 18.40
N ILE A 306 15.27 19.18 18.71
CA ILE A 306 13.89 19.45 18.30
C ILE A 306 12.95 19.21 19.48
N SER A 307 12.02 20.13 19.69
CA SER A 307 10.92 19.97 20.65
C SER A 307 9.69 19.43 19.94
N LEU A 308 9.37 18.16 20.17
CA LEU A 308 8.15 17.53 19.70
C LEU A 308 6.99 17.97 20.59
N GLN A 309 6.23 18.96 20.14
CA GLN A 309 5.02 19.42 20.83
C GLN A 309 3.99 18.29 21.00
N PRO A 310 3.10 18.35 22.00
CA PRO A 310 2.02 17.37 22.13
C PRO A 310 1.18 17.31 20.85
N LYS A 311 0.63 16.13 20.53
CA LYS A 311 -0.17 15.91 19.33
C LYS A 311 0.47 16.48 18.06
N SER A 312 1.72 16.13 17.77
CA SER A 312 2.44 16.66 16.60
C SER A 312 3.08 15.59 15.73
N ILE A 313 3.33 15.93 14.47
CA ILE A 313 4.18 15.18 13.56
C ILE A 313 5.25 16.11 12.99
N ASN A 314 6.48 15.63 12.92
CA ASN A 314 7.64 16.42 12.52
C ASN A 314 8.45 15.63 11.48
N THR A 315 8.88 16.30 10.42
CA THR A 315 9.78 15.71 9.43
C THR A 315 11.05 16.54 9.34
N VAL A 316 12.19 15.91 9.58
CA VAL A 316 13.52 16.52 9.56
C VAL A 316 14.26 15.98 8.35
N VAL A 317 14.87 16.87 7.59
CA VAL A 317 15.63 16.51 6.39
C VAL A 317 17.01 17.15 6.46
N TRP A 318 18.05 16.36 6.21
CA TRP A 318 19.42 16.86 6.15
C TRP A 318 20.25 16.10 5.12
N ALA A 319 21.33 16.72 4.64
CA ALA A 319 22.22 16.08 3.67
C ALA A 319 22.99 14.92 4.33
N ARG A 320 23.14 13.81 3.61
CA ARG A 320 24.09 12.76 3.97
C ARG A 320 25.48 13.34 3.74
N GLY A 321 26.24 13.58 4.80
CA GLY A 321 27.65 13.94 4.66
C GLY A 321 28.32 12.88 3.78
N PHE A 322 28.92 13.29 2.66
CA PHE A 322 29.57 12.35 1.74
C PHE A 322 30.82 11.78 2.42
N SER A 323 30.70 10.57 2.94
CA SER A 323 31.82 9.72 3.38
C SER A 323 31.44 8.24 3.29
N ASP A 324 30.77 7.86 2.20
CA ASP A 324 30.54 6.47 1.84
C ASP A 324 31.38 6.09 0.62
#